data_AF-A0A1G2BX08-F1
#
_entry.id   AF-A0A1G2BX08-F1
#
_cell.length_a   1.000
_cell.length_b   1.000
_cell.length_c   1.000
_cell.angle_alpha   90.00
_cell.angle_beta   90.00
_cell.angle_gamma   90.00
#
_symmetry.space_group_name_H-M   'P 1'
#
loop_
_entity.id
_entity.type
_entity.pdbx_description
1 polymer ?
#
loop_
_entity_poly.entity_id
_entity_poly.type
_entity_poly.pdbx_seq_one_letter_code
_entity_poly.pdbx_strand_id
1 'polypeptide(L)'
;MKFVYDKKIDNECHQRINARDDIFGEKIKKDIYPVSDEIVQQFSNKWTSEIEGSFEKGIFEIFNKHIPKDFICYIISSPYSMDIKEGIAISASSLGAMIRMICHEANHYMFRQSNYRDKYFPNMDIEDAKEIFTIVNNIYFKDIMETPDNGWKKFWSQRKGFLQKWQSNNLKQ
;
A
#
# COMPACT_ATOMS: atom_id res chain seq x y z
N MET A 1 6.96 13.52 -0.67
CA MET A 1 7.41 12.15 -0.34
C MET A 1 8.75 11.91 -1.01
N LYS A 2 9.67 11.18 -0.37
CA LYS A 2 10.99 10.87 -0.96
C LYS A 2 10.95 9.51 -1.68
N PHE A 3 11.42 9.49 -2.92
CA PHE A 3 11.62 8.27 -3.71
C PHE A 3 13.11 7.90 -3.72
N VAL A 4 13.42 6.63 -3.45
CA VAL A 4 14.81 6.16 -3.30
C VAL A 4 14.95 4.76 -3.88
N TYR A 5 16.06 4.51 -4.59
CA TYR A 5 16.53 3.13 -4.77
C TYR A 5 17.55 2.80 -3.68
N ASP A 6 17.31 1.70 -2.96
CA ASP A 6 18.27 1.15 -2.00
C ASP A 6 18.43 -0.35 -2.28
N LYS A 7 19.66 -0.76 -2.63
CA LYS A 7 19.97 -2.13 -3.00
C LYS A 7 19.74 -3.13 -1.86
N LYS A 8 19.93 -2.71 -0.61
CA LYS A 8 19.70 -3.58 0.55
C LYS A 8 18.21 -3.85 0.71
N ILE A 9 17.38 -2.81 0.66
CA ILE A 9 15.92 -2.95 0.72
C ILE A 9 15.40 -3.78 -0.45
N ASP A 10 15.89 -3.55 -1.66
CA ASP A 10 15.50 -4.32 -2.85
C ASP A 10 15.79 -5.82 -2.67
N ASN A 11 16.98 -6.16 -2.19
CA ASN A 11 17.35 -7.55 -1.89
C ASN A 11 16.46 -8.18 -0.80
N GLU A 12 16.15 -7.44 0.26
CA GLU A 12 15.26 -7.90 1.34
C GLU A 12 13.84 -8.17 0.80
N CYS A 13 13.31 -7.33 -0.08
CA CYS A 13 12.04 -7.56 -0.76
C CYS A 13 12.05 -8.83 -1.61
N HIS A 14 13.12 -9.06 -2.40
CA HIS A 14 13.28 -10.31 -3.15
C HIS A 14 13.36 -11.54 -2.26
N GLN A 15 14.05 -11.46 -1.12
CA GLN A 15 14.12 -12.56 -0.17
C GLN A 15 12.74 -12.90 0.43
N ARG A 16 11.95 -11.88 0.79
CA ARG A 16 10.58 -12.08 1.30
C ARG A 16 9.68 -12.76 0.27
N ILE A 17 9.79 -12.36 -0.99
CA ILE A 17 9.05 -12.95 -2.13
C ILE A 17 9.46 -14.40 -2.32
N ASN A 18 10.76 -14.70 -2.37
CA ASN A 18 11.23 -16.08 -2.55
C ASN A 18 10.87 -17.00 -1.38
N ALA A 19 10.97 -16.52 -0.14
CA ALA A 19 10.60 -17.30 1.05
C ALA A 19 9.11 -17.69 1.03
N ARG A 20 8.24 -16.86 0.45
CA ARG A 20 6.82 -17.18 0.29
C ARG A 20 6.62 -18.38 -0.64
N ASP A 21 7.34 -18.45 -1.76
CA ASP A 21 7.25 -19.59 -2.68
C ASP A 21 7.66 -20.89 -1.99
N ASP A 22 8.73 -20.84 -1.18
CA ASP A 22 9.25 -22.01 -0.49
C ASP A 22 8.26 -22.56 0.56
N ILE A 23 7.44 -21.68 1.15
CA ILE A 23 6.45 -22.04 2.17
C ILE A 23 5.13 -22.52 1.55
N PHE A 24 4.66 -21.88 0.48
CA PHE A 24 3.31 -22.10 -0.06
C PHE A 24 3.29 -22.87 -1.39
N GLY A 25 4.44 -23.13 -2.01
CA GLY A 25 4.55 -23.88 -3.27
C GLY A 25 3.91 -23.19 -4.49
N GLU A 26 3.48 -21.93 -4.36
CA GLU A 26 2.92 -21.14 -5.43
C GLU A 26 4.05 -20.58 -6.30
N LYS A 27 4.00 -20.76 -7.63
CA LYS A 27 4.94 -20.06 -8.52
C LYS A 27 4.49 -18.62 -8.71
N ILE A 28 5.03 -17.69 -7.93
CA ILE A 28 4.83 -16.26 -8.20
C ILE A 28 5.77 -15.79 -9.32
N LYS A 29 5.44 -14.64 -9.93
CA LYS A 29 6.29 -14.03 -10.96
C LYS A 29 7.62 -13.61 -10.33
N LYS A 30 8.73 -13.90 -11.01
CA LYS A 30 10.09 -13.54 -10.58
C LYS A 30 10.77 -12.57 -11.55
N ASP A 31 9.97 -11.85 -12.33
CA ASP A 31 10.48 -10.85 -13.27
C ASP A 31 11.28 -9.80 -12.49
N ILE A 32 12.50 -9.52 -12.96
CA ILE A 32 13.36 -8.47 -12.40
C ILE A 32 13.21 -7.24 -13.29
N TYR A 33 12.76 -6.14 -12.71
CA TYR A 33 12.61 -4.85 -13.36
C TYR A 33 13.78 -3.96 -12.98
N PRO A 34 14.68 -3.61 -13.91
CA PRO A 34 15.83 -2.77 -13.59
C PRO A 34 15.40 -1.45 -12.95
N VAL A 35 16.02 -1.10 -11.83
CA VAL A 35 15.87 0.23 -11.21
C VAL A 35 17.10 1.05 -11.57
N SER A 36 16.88 2.14 -12.29
CA SER A 36 17.89 3.14 -12.60
C SER A 36 17.50 4.50 -12.02
N ASP A 37 18.45 5.44 -12.00
CA ASP A 37 18.18 6.82 -11.57
C ASP A 37 17.08 7.47 -12.42
N GLU A 38 17.00 7.15 -13.72
CA GLU A 38 15.92 7.62 -14.59
C GLU A 38 14.55 7.11 -14.13
N ILE A 39 14.44 5.85 -13.69
CA ILE A 39 13.19 5.31 -13.16
C ILE A 39 12.80 6.03 -11.86
N VAL A 40 13.74 6.20 -10.93
CA VAL A 40 13.49 6.93 -9.68
C VAL A 40 13.06 8.37 -9.96
N GLN A 41 13.68 9.02 -10.95
CA GLN A 41 13.30 10.36 -11.38
C GLN A 41 11.91 10.40 -12.02
N GLN A 42 11.53 9.38 -12.80
CA GLN A 42 10.18 9.29 -13.37
C GLN A 42 9.11 9.18 -12.28
N PHE A 43 9.35 8.39 -11.23
CA PHE A 43 8.47 8.34 -10.07
C PHE A 43 8.37 9.71 -9.38
N SER A 44 9.52 10.35 -9.14
CA SER A 44 9.59 11.67 -8.50
C SER A 44 8.83 12.74 -9.31
N ASN A 45 8.97 12.73 -10.64
CA ASN A 45 8.31 13.69 -11.53
C ASN A 45 6.79 13.50 -11.59
N LYS A 46 6.32 12.24 -11.50
CA LYS A 46 4.89 11.94 -11.46
C LYS A 46 4.25 12.31 -10.13
N TRP A 47 5.01 12.33 -9.03
CA TRP A 47 4.51 12.67 -7.71
C TRP A 47 4.52 14.18 -7.47
N THR A 48 3.48 14.85 -7.96
CA THR A 48 3.33 16.30 -7.83
C THR A 48 2.89 16.71 -6.42
N SER A 49 3.04 18.00 -6.08
CA SER A 49 2.57 18.55 -4.81
C SER A 49 1.05 18.45 -4.62
N GLU A 50 0.28 18.49 -5.71
CA GLU A 50 -1.18 18.32 -5.68
C GLU A 50 -1.57 16.88 -5.31
N ILE A 51 -0.86 15.91 -5.89
CA ILE A 51 -1.02 14.49 -5.55
C ILE A 51 -0.64 14.27 -4.09
N GLU A 52 0.50 14.83 -3.65
CA GLU A 52 0.96 14.71 -2.27
C GLU A 52 -0.05 15.29 -1.28
N GLY A 53 -0.57 16.50 -1.50
CA GLY A 53 -1.55 17.11 -0.61
C GLY A 53 -2.85 16.31 -0.53
N SER A 54 -3.33 15.78 -1.67
CA SER A 54 -4.53 14.94 -1.71
C SER A 54 -4.31 13.60 -1.00
N PHE A 55 -3.14 13.00 -1.17
CA PHE A 55 -2.74 11.79 -0.50
C PHE A 55 -2.64 11.98 1.03
N GLU A 56 -1.98 13.05 1.49
CA GLU A 56 -1.88 13.36 2.92
C GLU A 56 -3.26 13.58 3.55
N LYS A 57 -4.14 14.30 2.84
CA LYS A 57 -5.53 14.50 3.26
C LYS A 57 -6.27 13.16 3.39
N GLY A 58 -6.18 12.29 2.38
CA GLY A 58 -6.82 10.97 2.42
C GLY A 58 -6.33 10.12 3.58
N ILE A 59 -5.02 10.08 3.83
CA ILE A 59 -4.45 9.36 4.98
C ILE A 59 -4.96 9.95 6.30
N PHE A 60 -4.98 11.27 6.42
CA PHE A 60 -5.50 11.93 7.62
C PHE A 60 -6.98 11.63 7.84
N GLU A 61 -7.82 11.64 6.80
CA GLU A 61 -9.23 11.29 6.90
C GLU A 61 -9.47 9.84 7.37
N ILE A 62 -8.61 8.90 6.97
CA ILE A 62 -8.73 7.48 7.34
C ILE A 62 -8.21 7.21 8.76
N PHE A 63 -7.06 7.78 9.11
CA PHE A 63 -6.31 7.42 10.32
C PHE A 63 -6.32 8.49 11.41
N ASN A 64 -6.84 9.68 11.13
CA ASN A 64 -6.74 10.88 11.96
C ASN A 64 -5.30 11.16 12.41
N LYS A 65 -4.35 10.87 11.50
CA LYS A 65 -2.90 10.95 11.72
C LYS A 65 -2.22 11.25 10.40
N HIS A 66 -1.10 11.97 10.47
CA HIS A 66 -0.21 12.16 9.33
C HIS A 66 0.72 10.97 9.15
N ILE A 67 1.24 10.81 7.93
CA ILE A 67 2.34 9.88 7.66
C ILE A 67 3.58 10.29 8.45
N PRO A 68 4.37 9.33 8.98
CA PRO A 68 5.62 9.64 9.65
C PRO A 68 6.57 10.44 8.76
N LYS A 69 7.30 11.40 9.34
CA LYS A 69 8.23 12.27 8.58
C LYS A 69 9.37 11.50 7.92
N ASP A 70 9.72 10.36 8.47
CA ASP A 70 10.75 9.43 8.01
C ASP A 70 10.22 8.36 7.05
N PHE A 71 8.95 8.45 6.62
CA PHE A 71 8.36 7.56 5.64
C PHE A 71 9.03 7.73 4.27
N ILE A 72 9.56 6.62 3.73
CA ILE A 72 10.23 6.59 2.43
C ILE A 72 9.48 5.65 1.49
N CYS A 73 9.42 6.04 0.21
CA CYS A 73 8.99 5.18 -0.88
C CYS A 73 10.22 4.62 -1.60
N TYR A 74 10.53 3.36 -1.35
CA TYR A 74 11.61 2.65 -2.01
C TYR A 74 11.13 2.12 -3.36
N ILE A 75 11.87 2.37 -4.43
CA ILE A 75 11.62 1.73 -5.71
C ILE A 75 12.39 0.43 -5.74
N ILE A 76 11.72 -0.68 -6.08
CA ILE A 76 12.33 -2.02 -6.05
C ILE A 76 12.19 -2.71 -7.41
N SER A 77 13.09 -3.65 -7.66
CA SER A 77 13.16 -4.40 -8.90
C SER A 77 12.23 -5.61 -8.93
N SER A 78 11.64 -5.97 -7.79
CA SER A 78 10.71 -7.09 -7.72
C SER A 78 9.36 -6.77 -8.41
N PRO A 79 8.60 -7.77 -8.88
CA PRO A 79 7.31 -7.55 -9.53
C PRO A 79 6.21 -7.06 -8.58
N TYR A 80 6.38 -7.22 -7.27
CA TYR A 80 5.36 -6.97 -6.26
C TYR A 80 5.74 -5.77 -5.42
N SER A 81 4.74 -4.92 -5.13
CA SER A 81 4.90 -3.87 -4.13
C SER A 81 4.52 -4.42 -2.76
N MET A 82 5.02 -3.80 -1.70
CA MET A 82 4.72 -4.20 -0.33
C MET A 82 4.96 -3.06 0.65
N ASP A 83 4.24 -3.11 1.77
CA ASP A 83 4.57 -2.36 2.96
C ASP A 83 5.79 -2.99 3.69
N ILE A 84 6.66 -2.12 4.19
CA ILE A 84 7.88 -2.49 4.93
C ILE A 84 7.98 -1.68 6.22
N LYS A 85 8.95 -1.98 7.07
CA LYS A 85 9.07 -1.34 8.39
C LYS A 85 9.35 0.17 8.30
N GLU A 86 10.13 0.58 7.32
CA GLU A 86 10.59 1.95 7.10
C GLU A 86 9.66 2.77 6.17
N GLY A 87 8.59 2.18 5.65
CA GLY A 87 7.68 2.82 4.71
C GLY A 87 7.10 1.82 3.72
N ILE A 88 7.26 2.11 2.43
CA ILE A 88 6.72 1.26 1.34
C ILE A 88 7.79 0.95 0.31
N ALA A 89 7.68 -0.21 -0.31
CA ALA A 89 8.50 -0.64 -1.42
C ALA A 89 7.60 -0.85 -2.65
N ILE A 90 7.79 -0.02 -3.68
CA ILE A 90 6.98 0.00 -4.90
C ILE A 90 7.77 -0.55 -6.07
N SER A 91 7.18 -1.51 -6.76
CA SER A 91 7.78 -2.12 -7.94
C SER A 91 8.00 -1.10 -9.07
N ALA A 92 9.18 -1.12 -9.68
CA ALA A 92 9.49 -0.33 -10.87
C ALA A 92 8.55 -0.62 -12.05
N SER A 93 8.01 -1.84 -12.15
CA SER A 93 7.04 -2.20 -13.19
C SER A 93 5.69 -1.49 -13.04
N SER A 94 5.43 -0.92 -11.85
CA SER A 94 4.19 -0.24 -11.52
C SER A 94 4.17 1.23 -11.91
N LEU A 95 5.14 1.74 -12.69
CA LEU A 95 5.20 3.15 -13.07
C LEU A 95 3.89 3.67 -13.70
N GLY A 96 3.16 2.83 -14.47
CA GLY A 96 1.88 3.20 -15.08
C GLY A 96 0.67 3.19 -14.12
N ALA A 97 0.84 2.71 -12.89
CA ALA A 97 -0.18 2.66 -11.85
C ALA A 97 0.40 3.03 -10.47
N MET A 98 1.41 3.91 -10.46
CA MET A 98 2.25 4.14 -9.29
C MET A 98 1.49 4.81 -8.15
N ILE A 99 0.58 5.74 -8.46
CA ILE A 99 -0.15 6.49 -7.43
C ILE A 99 -1.07 5.52 -6.69
N ARG A 100 -1.75 4.65 -7.44
CA ARG A 100 -2.58 3.60 -6.87
C ARG A 100 -1.76 2.67 -5.96
N MET A 101 -0.59 2.21 -6.39
CA MET A 101 0.26 1.34 -5.58
C MET A 101 0.78 2.04 -4.32
N ILE A 102 1.20 3.29 -4.43
CA ILE A 102 1.65 4.09 -3.27
C ILE A 102 0.52 4.22 -2.25
N CYS A 103 -0.69 4.59 -2.67
CA CYS A 103 -1.84 4.72 -1.78
C CYS A 103 -2.20 3.38 -1.12
N HIS A 104 -2.14 2.28 -1.89
CA HIS A 104 -2.45 0.94 -1.42
C HIS A 104 -1.45 0.49 -0.33
N GLU A 105 -0.15 0.56 -0.62
CA GLU A 105 0.89 0.13 0.35
C GLU A 105 0.99 1.10 1.54
N ALA A 106 0.76 2.40 1.34
CA ALA A 106 0.74 3.36 2.45
C ALA A 106 -0.42 3.09 3.40
N ASN A 107 -1.59 2.69 2.89
CA ASN A 107 -2.71 2.24 3.73
C ASN A 107 -2.31 1.01 4.54
N HIS A 108 -1.64 0.02 3.94
CA HIS A 108 -1.14 -1.14 4.68
C HIS A 108 -0.18 -0.74 5.79
N TYR A 109 0.80 0.10 5.46
CA TYR A 109 1.76 0.62 6.42
C TYR A 109 1.05 1.30 7.61
N MET A 110 0.17 2.26 7.32
CA MET A 110 -0.57 2.99 8.36
C MET A 110 -1.51 2.09 9.16
N PHE A 111 -2.13 1.09 8.51
CA PHE A 111 -2.98 0.10 9.18
C PHE A 111 -2.20 -0.70 10.22
N ARG A 112 -0.98 -1.16 9.92
CA ARG A 112 -0.13 -1.87 10.89
C ARG A 112 0.27 -1.02 12.08
N GLN A 113 0.41 0.29 11.88
CA GLN A 113 0.72 1.25 12.94
C GLN A 113 -0.53 1.69 13.74
N SER A 114 -1.71 1.20 13.36
CA SER A 114 -2.99 1.53 13.98
C SER A 114 -3.49 0.42 14.90
N ASN A 115 -4.55 0.69 15.66
CA ASN A 115 -5.30 -0.32 16.41
C ASN A 115 -6.49 -0.90 15.63
N TYR A 116 -6.59 -0.62 14.32
CA TYR A 116 -7.76 -0.97 13.51
C TYR A 116 -7.92 -2.47 13.30
N ARG A 117 -6.83 -3.22 13.28
CA ARG A 117 -6.89 -4.69 13.28
C ARG A 117 -7.69 -5.17 14.49
N ASP A 118 -7.29 -4.80 15.70
CA ASP A 118 -7.96 -5.28 16.92
C ASP A 118 -9.38 -4.72 17.05
N LYS A 119 -9.60 -3.47 16.60
CA LYS A 119 -10.92 -2.81 16.65
C LYS A 119 -11.93 -3.45 15.70
N TYR A 120 -11.55 -3.77 14.47
CA TYR A 120 -12.48 -4.17 13.41
C TYR A 120 -12.36 -5.65 13.00
N PHE A 121 -11.18 -6.24 13.17
CA PHE A 121 -10.80 -7.57 12.71
C PHE A 121 -10.06 -8.40 13.79
N PRO A 122 -10.55 -8.50 15.04
CA PRO A 122 -9.80 -9.09 16.15
C PRO A 122 -9.39 -10.56 15.95
N ASN A 123 -10.16 -11.30 15.14
CA ASN A 123 -9.97 -12.72 14.88
C ASN A 123 -9.44 -13.02 13.47
N MET A 124 -8.98 -12.00 12.74
CA MET A 124 -8.47 -12.15 11.38
C MET A 124 -6.94 -12.06 11.36
N ASP A 125 -6.34 -12.77 10.41
CA ASP A 125 -4.93 -12.57 10.09
C ASP A 125 -4.69 -11.12 9.64
N ILE A 126 -3.54 -10.56 10.01
CA ILE A 126 -3.24 -9.17 9.74
C ILE A 126 -3.08 -8.89 8.23
N GLU A 127 -2.58 -9.85 7.45
CA GLU A 127 -2.40 -9.69 6.00
C GLU A 127 -3.77 -9.67 5.28
N ASP A 128 -4.73 -10.48 5.71
CA ASP A 128 -6.08 -10.42 5.15
C ASP A 128 -6.83 -9.14 5.60
N ALA A 129 -6.69 -8.77 6.88
CA ALA A 129 -7.38 -7.61 7.44
C ALA A 129 -6.93 -6.30 6.78
N LYS A 130 -5.62 -6.13 6.55
CA LYS A 130 -5.08 -4.92 5.91
C LYS A 130 -5.57 -4.79 4.47
N GLU A 131 -5.70 -5.90 3.73
CA GLU A 131 -6.20 -5.91 2.33
C GLU A 131 -7.65 -5.44 2.26
N ILE A 132 -8.51 -6.01 3.12
CA ILE A 132 -9.92 -5.64 3.21
C ILE A 132 -10.05 -4.15 3.59
N PHE A 133 -9.27 -3.70 4.56
CA PHE A 133 -9.26 -2.31 5.02
C PHE A 133 -8.80 -1.35 3.90
N THR A 134 -7.69 -1.65 3.24
CA THR A 134 -7.13 -0.83 2.15
C THR A 134 -8.11 -0.69 0.99
N ILE A 135 -8.67 -1.79 0.50
CA ILE A 135 -9.59 -1.77 -0.65
C ILE A 135 -10.82 -0.90 -0.38
N VAL A 136 -11.32 -0.90 0.86
CA VAL A 136 -12.46 -0.05 1.22
C VAL A 136 -12.06 1.42 1.31
N ASN A 137 -10.92 1.71 1.92
CA ASN A 137 -10.45 3.07 2.11
C ASN A 137 -9.79 3.69 0.88
N ASN A 138 -9.56 2.92 -0.19
CA ASN A 138 -9.09 3.47 -1.45
C ASN A 138 -10.07 4.47 -2.10
N ILE A 139 -11.33 4.52 -1.64
CA ILE A 139 -12.29 5.56 -2.01
C ILE A 139 -11.81 6.99 -1.68
N TYR A 140 -11.01 7.15 -0.61
CA TYR A 140 -10.46 8.44 -0.18
C TYR A 140 -9.36 8.96 -1.12
N PHE A 141 -8.84 8.10 -2.00
CA PHE A 141 -7.81 8.44 -2.99
C PHE A 141 -8.35 8.44 -4.43
N LYS A 142 -9.66 8.26 -4.62
CA LYS A 142 -10.29 8.08 -5.94
C LYS A 142 -9.97 9.21 -6.93
N ASP A 143 -9.74 10.42 -6.42
CA ASP A 143 -9.53 11.62 -7.23
C ASP A 143 -8.09 11.71 -7.78
N ILE A 144 -7.14 10.96 -7.20
CA ILE A 144 -5.73 10.93 -7.63
C ILE A 144 -5.28 9.60 -8.22
N MET A 145 -6.02 8.51 -7.98
CA MET A 145 -5.66 7.19 -8.50
C MET A 145 -5.85 7.10 -10.01
N GLU A 146 -4.81 6.64 -10.71
CA GLU A 146 -4.81 6.45 -12.17
C GLU A 146 -5.88 5.43 -12.62
N THR A 147 -6.17 4.44 -11.78
CA THR A 147 -7.22 3.42 -12.01
C THR A 147 -7.83 2.98 -10.67
N PRO A 148 -9.12 2.57 -10.65
CA PRO A 148 -9.72 1.98 -9.46
C PRO A 148 -8.99 0.71 -9.00
N ASP A 149 -8.98 0.47 -7.69
CA ASP A 149 -8.44 -0.78 -7.14
C ASP A 149 -9.36 -1.97 -7.47
N ASN A 150 -8.84 -2.89 -8.30
CA ASN A 150 -9.58 -4.07 -8.77
C ASN A 150 -9.76 -5.16 -7.71
N GLY A 151 -9.15 -5.04 -6.52
CA GLY A 151 -9.37 -5.93 -5.37
C GLY A 151 -10.84 -6.02 -4.93
N TRP A 152 -11.68 -5.11 -5.42
CA TRP A 152 -13.11 -5.03 -5.18
C TRP A 152 -13.87 -6.37 -5.35
N LYS A 153 -13.49 -7.22 -6.32
CA LYS A 153 -14.23 -8.49 -6.53
C LYS A 153 -13.84 -9.61 -5.54
N LYS A 154 -12.59 -9.64 -5.05
CA LYS A 154 -12.05 -10.75 -4.25
C LYS A 154 -12.61 -10.78 -2.81
N PHE A 155 -12.88 -9.62 -2.21
CA PHE A 155 -13.28 -9.50 -0.80
C PHE A 155 -14.71 -8.98 -0.61
N TRP A 156 -15.63 -9.29 -1.53
CA TRP A 156 -16.97 -8.70 -1.52
C TRP A 156 -17.75 -8.90 -0.20
N SER A 157 -17.79 -10.12 0.34
CA SER A 157 -18.56 -10.42 1.56
C SER A 157 -17.94 -9.82 2.82
N GLN A 158 -16.62 -9.87 2.95
CA GLN A 158 -15.90 -9.34 4.11
C GLN A 158 -15.99 -7.81 4.18
N ARG A 159 -15.98 -7.12 3.03
CA ARG A 159 -16.10 -5.66 2.97
C ARG A 159 -17.47 -5.16 3.40
N LYS A 160 -18.55 -5.89 3.11
CA LYS A 160 -19.89 -5.53 3.59
C LYS A 160 -19.96 -5.54 5.12
N GLY A 161 -19.37 -6.56 5.75
CA GLY A 161 -19.28 -6.65 7.21
C GLY A 161 -18.44 -5.53 7.83
N PHE A 162 -17.30 -5.20 7.21
CA PHE A 162 -16.47 -4.08 7.66
C PHE A 162 -17.20 -2.74 7.53
N LEU A 163 -17.81 -2.45 6.38
CA LEU A 163 -18.53 -1.19 6.14
C LEU A 163 -19.64 -0.93 7.17
N GLN A 164 -20.40 -1.97 7.54
CA GLN A 164 -21.44 -1.86 8.58
C GLN A 164 -20.85 -1.47 9.94
N LYS A 165 -19.74 -2.11 10.35
CA LYS A 165 -19.04 -1.78 11.61
C LYS A 165 -18.38 -0.40 11.57
N TRP A 166 -17.84 0.00 10.43
CA TRP A 166 -17.20 1.30 10.24
C TRP A 166 -18.23 2.43 10.33
N GLN A 167 -19.34 2.34 9.59
CA GLN A 167 -20.41 3.34 9.59
C GLN A 167 -21.06 3.49 10.98
N SER A 168 -21.34 2.38 11.67
CA SER A 168 -21.94 2.44 13.01
C SER A 168 -21.06 3.09 14.09
N ASN A 169 -19.73 3.10 13.90
CA ASN A 169 -18.79 3.74 14.81
C ASN A 169 -18.54 5.22 14.47
N ASN A 170 -18.56 5.59 13.19
CA ASN A 170 -18.37 6.98 12.75
C ASN A 170 -19.65 7.82 12.75
N LEU A 171 -20.83 7.21 12.87
CA LEU A 171 -22.11 7.92 13.10
C LEU A 171 -22.36 8.26 14.59
N LYS A 172 -21.46 7.84 15.50
CA LYS A 172 -21.57 8.08 16.95
C LYS A 172 -20.59 9.15 17.47
N GLN A 173 -19.88 9.83 16.57
CA GLN A 173 -19.10 11.04 16.85
C GLN A 173 -19.86 12.25 16.36
#